data_AF-A0A951WNL3-F1
#
_entry.id   AF-A0A951WNL3-F1
#
_cell.length_a   1.000
_cell.length_b   1.000
_cell.length_c   1.000
_cell.angle_alpha   90.00
_cell.angle_beta   90.00
_cell.angle_gamma   90.00
#
_symmetry.space_group_name_H-M   'P 1'
#
loop_
_entity.id
_entity.type
_entity.pdbx_description
1 polymer ?
#
loop_
_entity_poly.entity_id
_entity_poly.type
_entity_poly.pdbx_seq_one_letter_code
_entity_poly.pdbx_strand_id
1 'polypeptide(L)'
;MDAKFFKVSGIIGSASFAAGAVGAGMAQAPGSDFIPLCVIQTAMIQSIGWVHGVKISDTHAPSLLANFSAAVAGRSASQLACGWFPGYGNAINGSTAASLTAAIGWAAHKFFQKGGD
;
A
#
# COMPACT_ATOMS: atom_id res chain seq x y z
N MET A 1 -2.34 23.37 4.87
CA MET A 1 -1.99 21.94 4.87
C MET A 1 -2.05 21.44 6.30
N ASP A 2 -2.87 20.44 6.58
CA ASP A 2 -3.16 19.96 7.93
C ASP A 2 -2.01 19.17 8.56
N ALA A 3 -1.84 19.26 9.88
CA ALA A 3 -0.83 18.47 10.62
C ALA A 3 -1.00 16.94 10.43
N LYS A 4 -2.23 16.49 10.18
CA LYS A 4 -2.54 15.08 9.86
C LYS A 4 -1.97 14.67 8.50
N PHE A 5 -1.95 15.57 7.51
CA PHE A 5 -1.41 15.29 6.18
C PHE A 5 0.08 14.95 6.26
N PHE A 6 0.87 15.78 6.95
CA PHE A 6 2.31 15.53 7.12
C PHE A 6 2.61 14.20 7.85
N LYS A 7 1.85 13.88 8.91
CA LYS A 7 1.99 12.61 9.63
C LYS A 7 1.71 11.41 8.72
N VAL A 8 0.62 11.47 7.95
CA VAL A 8 0.25 10.39 7.03
C VAL A 8 1.25 10.27 5.89
N SER A 9 1.69 11.38 5.29
CA SER A 9 2.74 11.34 4.26
C SER A 9 4.04 10.72 4.76
N GLY A 10 4.44 11.00 6.00
CA GLY A 10 5.60 10.36 6.63
C GLY A 10 5.45 8.85 6.78
N ILE A 11 4.29 8.39 7.26
CA ILE A 11 3.95 6.96 7.40
C ILE A 11 3.94 6.25 6.05
N ILE A 12 3.32 6.85 5.04
CA ILE A 12 3.25 6.30 3.69
C ILE A 12 4.65 6.23 3.08
N GLY A 13 5.45 7.29 3.25
CA GLY A 13 6.82 7.37 2.71
C GLY A 13 7.73 6.28 3.29
N SER A 14 7.70 6.07 4.61
CA SER A 14 8.52 5.04 5.26
C SER A 14 8.06 3.62 4.90
N ALA A 15 6.75 3.37 4.87
CA ALA A 15 6.20 2.08 4.45
C ALA A 15 6.51 1.77 2.98
N SER A 16 6.43 2.76 2.09
CA SER A 16 6.74 2.60 0.67
C SER A 16 8.22 2.33 0.44
N PHE A 17 9.10 2.99 1.19
CA PHE A 17 10.53 2.71 1.16
C PHE A 17 10.83 1.28 1.64
N ALA A 18 10.23 0.86 2.75
CA ALA A 18 10.39 -0.51 3.27
C ALA A 18 9.87 -1.56 2.28
N ALA A 19 8.68 -1.35 1.71
CA ALA A 19 8.11 -2.25 0.70
C ALA A 19 8.97 -2.30 -0.57
N GLY A 20 9.51 -1.17 -1.01
CA GLY A 20 10.42 -1.12 -2.15
C GLY A 20 11.76 -1.82 -1.89
N ALA A 21 12.29 -1.71 -0.67
CA ALA A 21 13.49 -2.42 -0.26
C ALA A 21 13.26 -3.95 -0.19
N VAL A 22 12.12 -4.39 0.34
CA VAL A 22 11.73 -5.81 0.34
C VAL A 22 11.53 -6.30 -1.09
N GLY A 23 10.77 -5.59 -1.93
CA GLY A 23 10.52 -5.98 -3.32
C GLY A 23 11.79 -5.99 -4.18
N ALA A 24 12.76 -5.14 -3.89
CA ALA A 24 14.07 -5.17 -4.53
C ALA A 24 14.97 -6.31 -4.02
N GLY A 25 14.96 -6.59 -2.72
CA GLY A 25 15.78 -7.64 -2.10
C GLY A 25 15.26 -9.07 -2.33
N MET A 26 13.95 -9.21 -2.47
CA MET A 26 13.25 -10.49 -2.68
C MET A 26 12.87 -10.70 -4.15
N ALA A 27 13.44 -9.91 -5.07
CA ALA A 27 13.14 -9.94 -6.51
C ALA A 27 13.43 -11.28 -7.21
N GLN A 28 14.10 -12.23 -6.52
CA GLN A 28 14.54 -13.51 -7.10
C GLN A 28 13.42 -14.57 -7.21
N ALA A 29 12.29 -14.38 -6.52
CA ALA A 29 11.15 -15.31 -6.59
C ALA A 29 9.81 -14.54 -6.57
N PRO A 30 8.96 -14.69 -7.61
CA PRO A 30 7.64 -14.07 -7.66
C PRO A 30 6.81 -14.44 -6.42
N GLY A 31 6.35 -13.44 -5.66
CA GLY A 31 5.53 -13.64 -4.46
C GLY A 31 6.31 -14.00 -3.20
N SER A 32 7.65 -14.09 -3.25
CA SER A 32 8.46 -14.29 -2.03
C SER A 32 8.44 -13.09 -1.09
N ASP A 33 8.06 -11.93 -1.61
CA ASP A 33 7.90 -10.67 -0.91
C ASP A 33 6.48 -10.46 -0.35
N PHE A 34 5.53 -11.37 -0.64
CA PHE A 34 4.12 -11.22 -0.28
C PHE A 34 3.88 -11.10 1.22
N ILE A 35 4.45 -12.01 2.02
CA ILE A 35 4.24 -12.01 3.48
C ILE A 35 4.82 -10.73 4.11
N PRO A 36 6.08 -10.33 3.85
CA PRO A 36 6.61 -9.10 4.40
C PRO A 36 5.90 -7.82 3.90
N LEU A 37 5.47 -7.77 2.63
CA LEU A 37 4.70 -6.64 2.10
C LEU A 37 3.37 -6.47 2.82
N CYS A 38 2.62 -7.56 3.02
CA CYS A 38 1.36 -7.51 3.74
C CYS A 38 1.55 -6.96 5.16
N VAL A 39 2.58 -7.42 5.88
CA VAL A 39 2.87 -6.92 7.23
C VAL A 39 3.15 -5.41 7.24
N ILE A 40 3.99 -4.93 6.32
CA ILE A 40 4.31 -3.49 6.19
C ILE A 40 3.05 -2.68 5.88
N GLN A 41 2.21 -3.16 4.96
CA GLN A 41 1.01 -2.44 4.53
C GLN A 41 -0.12 -2.47 5.60
N THR A 42 -0.26 -3.56 6.36
CA THR A 42 -1.19 -3.67 7.49
C THR A 42 -0.81 -2.69 8.59
N ALA A 43 0.46 -2.64 8.99
CA ALA A 43 0.97 -1.70 10.00
C ALA A 43 0.82 -0.24 9.56
N MET A 44 1.02 0.04 8.26
CA MET A 44 0.78 1.35 7.66
C MET A 44 -0.70 1.76 7.81
N ILE A 45 -1.65 0.89 7.46
CA ILE A 45 -3.10 1.19 7.56
C ILE A 45 -3.50 1.48 9.01
N GLN A 46 -3.01 0.69 9.97
CA GLN A 46 -3.28 0.92 11.39
C GLN A 46 -2.75 2.28 11.86
N SER A 47 -1.51 2.61 11.47
CA SER A 47 -0.88 3.88 11.81
C SER A 47 -1.64 5.07 11.23
N ILE A 48 -2.16 4.96 10.00
CA ILE A 48 -3.01 5.99 9.38
C ILE A 48 -4.35 6.09 10.13
N GLY A 49 -4.96 4.97 10.50
CA GLY A 49 -6.18 4.95 11.33
C GLY A 49 -5.98 5.71 12.64
N TRP A 50 -4.87 5.47 13.34
CA TRP A 50 -4.53 6.17 14.58
C TRP A 50 -4.39 7.70 14.41
N VAL A 51 -3.84 8.17 13.29
CA VAL A 51 -3.77 9.61 12.99
C VAL A 51 -5.16 10.23 12.82
N HIS A 52 -6.14 9.44 12.39
CA HIS A 52 -7.54 9.85 12.28
C HIS A 52 -8.38 9.58 13.53
N GLY A 53 -7.81 8.94 14.55
CA GLY A 53 -8.51 8.59 15.79
C GLY A 53 -9.29 7.27 15.71
N VAL A 54 -9.10 6.48 14.66
CA VAL A 54 -9.73 5.18 14.45
C VAL A 54 -8.77 4.08 14.87
N LYS A 55 -9.17 3.24 15.84
CA LYS A 55 -8.39 2.06 16.23
C LYS A 55 -8.77 0.87 15.36
N ILE A 56 -7.90 0.56 14.41
CA ILE A 56 -8.01 -0.64 13.59
C ILE A 56 -7.32 -1.80 14.30
N SER A 57 -8.04 -2.91 14.49
CA SER A 57 -7.48 -4.15 15.03
C SER A 57 -6.60 -4.87 14.00
N ASP A 58 -5.69 -5.72 14.47
CA ASP A 58 -4.88 -6.61 13.62
C ASP A 58 -5.74 -7.55 12.76
N THR A 59 -7.00 -7.76 13.13
CA THR A 59 -7.96 -8.56 12.36
C THR A 59 -8.71 -7.76 11.29
N HIS A 60 -8.88 -6.45 11.48
CA HIS A 60 -9.55 -5.58 10.48
C HIS A 60 -8.58 -4.99 9.45
N ALA A 61 -7.34 -4.69 9.86
CA ALA A 61 -6.36 -4.11 8.96
C ALA A 61 -6.05 -4.98 7.73
N PRO A 62 -5.96 -6.33 7.80
CA PRO A 62 -5.81 -7.19 6.64
C PRO A 62 -7.01 -7.13 5.68
N SER A 63 -8.23 -7.00 6.21
CA SER A 63 -9.45 -6.87 5.40
C SER A 63 -9.50 -5.53 4.66
N LEU A 64 -9.14 -4.44 5.34
CA LEU A 64 -8.98 -3.12 4.71
C LEU A 64 -7.85 -3.14 3.68
N LEU A 65 -6.74 -3.79 3.99
CA LEU A 65 -5.65 -3.98 3.06
C LEU A 65 -6.11 -4.74 1.81
N ALA A 66 -6.85 -5.83 1.97
CA ALA A 66 -7.40 -6.59 0.86
C ALA A 66 -8.35 -5.73 0.02
N ASN A 67 -9.22 -4.93 0.65
CA ASN A 67 -10.13 -4.02 -0.05
C ASN A 67 -9.38 -2.93 -0.82
N PHE A 68 -8.39 -2.27 -0.20
CA PHE A 68 -7.60 -1.24 -0.87
C PHE A 68 -6.72 -1.83 -1.97
N SER A 69 -6.11 -2.98 -1.72
CA SER A 69 -5.30 -3.71 -2.70
C SER A 69 -6.16 -4.16 -3.87
N ALA A 70 -7.37 -4.68 -3.64
CA ALA A 70 -8.31 -5.03 -4.70
C ALA A 70 -8.79 -3.80 -5.48
N ALA A 71 -9.02 -2.67 -4.81
CA ALA A 71 -9.37 -1.42 -5.48
C ALA A 71 -8.22 -0.88 -6.35
N VAL A 72 -6.98 -0.97 -5.87
CA VAL A 72 -5.80 -0.55 -6.63
C VAL A 72 -5.48 -1.55 -7.75
N ALA A 73 -5.51 -2.85 -7.46
CA ALA A 73 -5.28 -3.93 -8.42
C ALA A 73 -6.37 -3.97 -9.49
N GLY A 74 -7.65 -3.74 -9.15
CA GLY A 74 -8.74 -3.62 -10.12
C GLY A 74 -8.54 -2.43 -11.05
N ARG A 75 -8.03 -1.31 -10.53
CA ARG A 75 -7.64 -0.15 -11.34
C ARG A 75 -6.45 -0.46 -12.23
N SER A 76 -5.40 -1.08 -11.69
CA SER A 76 -4.24 -1.51 -12.46
C SER A 76 -4.60 -2.54 -13.52
N ALA A 77 -5.47 -3.50 -13.21
CA ALA A 77 -6.00 -4.48 -14.15
C ALA A 77 -6.86 -3.82 -15.23
N SER A 78 -7.68 -2.82 -14.89
CA SER A 78 -8.42 -2.03 -15.89
C SER A 78 -7.49 -1.20 -16.78
N GLN A 79 -6.39 -0.68 -16.24
CA GLN A 79 -5.38 0.08 -16.98
C GLN A 79 -4.55 -0.85 -17.89
N LEU A 80 -4.21 -2.05 -17.41
CA LEU A 80 -3.54 -3.11 -18.17
C LEU A 80 -4.44 -3.70 -19.27
N ALA A 81 -5.74 -3.83 -19.00
CA ALA A 81 -6.73 -4.27 -19.99
C ALA A 81 -6.96 -3.22 -21.09
N CYS A 82 -6.76 -1.93 -20.78
CA CYS A 82 -6.93 -0.84 -21.73
C CYS A 82 -5.63 -0.43 -22.45
N GLY A 83 -4.45 -0.83 -21.95
CA GLY A 83 -3.15 -0.52 -22.55
C GLY A 83 -2.07 -1.53 -22.14
N TRP A 84 -1.73 -2.45 -23.04
CA TRP A 84 -0.70 -3.46 -22.79
C TRP A 84 0.62 -3.11 -23.48
N PHE A 85 1.71 -3.02 -22.70
CA PHE A 85 3.10 -3.13 -23.17
C PHE A 85 3.85 -4.16 -22.30
N PRO A 86 4.41 -5.24 -22.88
CA PRO A 86 5.16 -6.27 -22.15
C PRO A 86 6.65 -5.90 -22.04
N GLY A 87 7.29 -6.16 -20.88
CA GLY A 87 8.77 -6.12 -20.75
C GLY A 87 9.36 -5.45 -19.49
N TYR A 88 8.52 -4.97 -18.57
CA TYR A 88 8.97 -4.06 -17.52
C TYR A 88 9.30 -4.72 -16.16
N GLY A 89 9.16 -6.05 -16.00
CA GLY A 89 9.03 -6.73 -14.70
C GLY A 89 10.16 -6.65 -13.64
N ASN A 90 11.45 -6.47 -13.99
CA ASN A 90 12.54 -6.66 -13.00
C ASN A 90 13.04 -5.40 -12.27
N ALA A 91 13.06 -4.22 -12.91
CA ALA A 91 13.35 -2.94 -12.22
C ALA A 91 12.12 -2.36 -11.49
N ILE A 92 10.97 -2.96 -11.78
CA ILE A 92 9.64 -2.59 -11.31
C ILE A 92 9.26 -3.31 -10.04
N ASN A 93 9.84 -4.44 -9.65
CA ASN A 93 9.42 -5.11 -8.42
C ASN A 93 9.56 -4.23 -7.16
N GLY A 94 10.67 -3.50 -6.98
CA GLY A 94 10.82 -2.56 -5.86
C GLY A 94 10.02 -1.26 -6.03
N SER A 95 10.06 -0.64 -7.22
CA SER A 95 9.38 0.64 -7.46
C SER A 95 7.85 0.50 -7.56
N THR A 96 7.37 -0.63 -8.06
CA THR A 96 5.96 -1.04 -8.03
C THR A 96 5.51 -1.43 -6.64
N ALA A 97 6.31 -2.17 -5.85
CA ALA A 97 5.97 -2.41 -4.45
C ALA A 97 5.86 -1.09 -3.66
N ALA A 98 6.78 -0.15 -3.88
CA ALA A 98 6.74 1.17 -3.26
C ALA A 98 5.53 2.00 -3.71
N SER A 99 5.26 2.08 -5.02
CA SER A 99 4.14 2.85 -5.55
C SER A 99 2.77 2.23 -5.20
N LEU A 100 2.67 0.91 -5.17
CA LEU A 100 1.47 0.19 -4.74
C LEU A 100 1.18 0.46 -3.26
N THR A 101 2.22 0.38 -2.42
CA THR A 101 2.12 0.71 -0.99
C THR A 101 1.71 2.16 -0.79
N ALA A 102 2.27 3.10 -1.56
CA ALA A 102 1.87 4.49 -1.54
C ALA A 102 0.39 4.67 -1.92
N ALA A 103 -0.06 4.02 -2.99
CA ALA A 103 -1.44 4.08 -3.44
C ALA A 103 -2.42 3.53 -2.39
N ILE A 104 -2.11 2.39 -1.76
CA ILE A 104 -2.89 1.80 -0.67
C ILE A 104 -2.94 2.75 0.53
N GLY A 105 -1.82 3.35 0.92
CA GLY A 105 -1.75 4.29 2.03
C GLY A 105 -2.60 5.54 1.80
N TRP A 106 -2.58 6.09 0.60
CA TRP A 106 -3.43 7.23 0.25
C TRP A 106 -4.91 6.85 0.15
N ALA A 107 -5.23 5.63 -0.29
CA ALA A 107 -6.60 5.12 -0.27
C ALA A 107 -7.11 4.98 1.18
N ALA A 108 -6.30 4.43 2.08
CA ALA A 108 -6.61 4.34 3.50
C ALA A 108 -6.81 5.73 4.12
N HIS A 109 -5.94 6.70 3.81
CA HIS A 109 -6.10 8.08 4.27
C HIS A 109 -7.47 8.67 3.89
N LYS A 110 -7.89 8.50 2.63
CA LYS A 110 -9.19 8.98 2.15
C LYS A 110 -10.37 8.24 2.79
N PHE A 111 -10.22 6.94 3.05
CA PHE A 111 -11.24 6.15 3.74
C PHE A 111 -11.49 6.69 5.15
N PHE A 112 -10.42 6.87 5.93
CA PHE A 112 -10.52 7.40 7.30
C PHE A 112 -10.93 8.87 7.35
N GLN A 113 -10.55 9.69 6.36
CA GLN A 113 -11.05 11.07 6.24
C GLN A 113 -12.56 11.16 6.05
N LYS A 114 -13.17 10.15 5.40
CA LYS A 114 -14.61 10.06 5.18
C LYS A 114 -15.38 9.44 6.35
N GLY A 115 -14.68 9.09 7.44
CA GLY A 115 -15.29 8.51 8.64
C GLY A 115 -15.50 7.00 8.59
N GLY A 116 -14.76 6.26 7.74
CA GLY A 116 -14.77 4.81 7.79
C GLY A 116 -14.03 4.28 9.03
N ASP A 117 -14.60 3.29 9.69
CA ASP A 117 -14.10 2.60 10.90
C ASP A 117 -13.69 1.15 10.65
#